data_AF-A0A1I5UPB5-F1
#
_entry.id   AF-A0A1I5UPB5-F1
#
_cell.length_a   1.000
_cell.length_b   1.000
_cell.length_c   1.000
_cell.angle_alpha   90.00
_cell.angle_beta   90.00
_cell.angle_gamma   90.00
#
_symmetry.space_group_name_H-M   'P 1'
#
loop_
_entity.id
_entity.type
_entity.pdbx_description
1 polymer ?
#
loop_
_entity_poly.entity_id
_entity_poly.type
_entity_poly.pdbx_seq_one_letter_code
_entity_poly.pdbx_strand_id
1 'polypeptide(L)'
;MKNATTSLAAWRGPAADLGLFIFRLHLGVIMVLSGEPKLVPNDWFINQVADLGFVWPTPVLWAWLAAWGEFIGGFLLLLGLATRWAAFQLAFQFFVIAFLWYDKPDFFTGVYVQQELFWGFVLLIATGAGRWSLDSWLQGRNLLTPVRKAIATKVAVGTAAVVLVGVLATSPAVAGLVMGPIHSDLFIEPGKQFVLGGGQRGAFKVAAINKSKVAIEIKERPLGGGIFGRATLAPGQKGVIRFAAGSTAVLLNPSTSRANLDVKITGDTNLSMTYEPLK
;
A
#
# COMPACT_ATOMS: atom_id res chain seq x y z
N MET A 1 -16.39 -10.45 -45.97
CA MET A 1 -16.40 -10.77 -44.52
C MET A 1 -16.00 -9.50 -43.78
N LYS A 2 -16.90 -8.93 -42.97
CA LYS A 2 -16.64 -7.68 -42.24
C LYS A 2 -15.62 -7.97 -41.13
N ASN A 3 -14.54 -7.19 -41.09
CA ASN A 3 -13.43 -7.30 -40.14
C ASN A 3 -13.95 -7.28 -38.70
N ALA A 4 -13.97 -8.45 -38.07
CA ALA A 4 -14.30 -8.60 -36.67
C ALA A 4 -13.08 -8.23 -35.81
N THR A 5 -12.75 -6.94 -35.72
CA THR A 5 -12.06 -6.42 -34.52
C THR A 5 -13.09 -6.36 -33.39
N THR A 6 -13.62 -7.54 -33.03
CA THR A 6 -14.64 -7.69 -32.00
C THR A 6 -13.99 -7.52 -30.64
N SER A 7 -13.91 -6.26 -30.19
CA SER A 7 -13.65 -6.00 -28.78
C SER A 7 -14.69 -6.76 -27.94
N LEU A 8 -14.33 -7.24 -26.75
CA LEU A 8 -15.25 -7.92 -25.81
C LEU A 8 -16.54 -7.11 -25.51
N ALA A 9 -16.56 -5.81 -25.81
CA ALA A 9 -17.74 -4.96 -25.71
C ALA A 9 -18.78 -5.20 -26.84
N ALA A 10 -18.37 -5.70 -28.00
CA ALA A 10 -19.24 -5.88 -29.18
C ALA A 10 -20.24 -7.06 -29.04
N TRP A 11 -20.03 -7.94 -28.06
CA TRP A 11 -20.82 -9.16 -27.85
C TRP A 11 -21.84 -9.05 -26.70
N ARG A 12 -22.05 -7.85 -26.13
CA ARG A 12 -22.94 -7.68 -24.95
C ARG A 12 -24.39 -7.43 -25.34
N GLY A 13 -25.28 -8.35 -24.93
CA GLY A 13 -26.71 -8.13 -24.95
C GLY A 13 -27.18 -7.11 -23.90
N PRO A 14 -28.44 -6.64 -23.96
CA PRO A 14 -28.98 -5.63 -23.03
C PRO A 14 -28.84 -5.99 -21.55
N ALA A 15 -29.04 -7.26 -21.19
CA ALA A 15 -28.91 -7.73 -19.81
C ALA A 15 -27.46 -7.65 -19.29
N ALA A 16 -26.48 -8.01 -20.11
CA ALA A 16 -25.06 -7.93 -19.73
C ALA A 16 -24.61 -6.48 -19.52
N ASP A 17 -25.12 -5.55 -20.32
CA ASP A 17 -24.83 -4.13 -20.16
C ASP A 17 -25.53 -3.52 -18.94
N LEU A 18 -26.73 -4.01 -18.58
CA LEU A 18 -27.38 -3.65 -17.32
C LEU A 18 -26.63 -4.18 -16.10
N GLY A 19 -26.19 -5.43 -16.13
CA GLY A 19 -25.35 -6.00 -15.08
C GLY A 19 -24.06 -5.19 -14.90
N LEU A 20 -23.38 -4.85 -15.99
CA LEU A 20 -22.16 -4.05 -15.94
C LEU A 20 -22.39 -2.64 -15.40
N PHE A 21 -23.49 -1.98 -15.79
CA PHE A 21 -23.84 -0.66 -15.29
C PHE A 21 -24.11 -0.67 -13.78
N ILE A 22 -24.94 -1.60 -13.30
CA ILE A 22 -25.26 -1.73 -11.87
C ILE A 22 -23.99 -2.05 -11.08
N PHE A 23 -23.18 -2.98 -11.58
CA PHE A 23 -21.91 -3.35 -10.94
C PHE A 23 -20.95 -2.16 -10.85
N ARG A 24 -20.77 -1.43 -11.95
CA ARG A 24 -19.94 -0.22 -11.99
C ARG A 24 -20.45 0.85 -11.01
N LEU A 25 -21.77 1.05 -10.97
CA LEU A 25 -22.41 2.00 -10.06
C LEU A 25 -22.14 1.61 -8.60
N HIS A 26 -22.33 0.34 -8.25
CA HIS A 26 -22.09 -0.17 -6.90
C HIS A 26 -20.63 0.01 -6.48
N LEU A 27 -19.66 -0.38 -7.31
CA LEU A 27 -18.24 -0.17 -7.03
C LEU A 27 -17.89 1.31 -6.89
N GLY A 28 -18.44 2.16 -7.77
CA GLY A 28 -18.26 3.61 -7.68
C GLY A 28 -18.76 4.19 -6.36
N VAL A 29 -19.96 3.80 -5.90
CA VAL A 29 -20.54 4.27 -4.62
C VAL A 29 -19.65 3.86 -3.46
N ILE A 30 -19.24 2.58 -3.39
CA ILE A 30 -18.40 2.09 -2.29
C ILE A 30 -17.07 2.85 -2.26
N MET A 31 -16.45 3.12 -3.40
CA MET A 31 -15.18 3.85 -3.45
C MET A 31 -15.30 5.31 -3.04
N VAL A 32 -16.38 5.99 -3.43
CA VAL A 32 -16.64 7.36 -2.97
C VAL A 32 -16.83 7.39 -1.46
N LEU A 33 -17.67 6.50 -0.91
CA LEU A 33 -17.94 6.43 0.53
C LEU A 33 -16.71 5.95 1.34
N SER A 34 -15.84 5.13 0.75
CA SER A 34 -14.58 4.71 1.38
C SER A 34 -13.52 5.81 1.34
N GLY A 35 -13.47 6.59 0.26
CA GLY A 35 -12.48 7.63 0.05
C GLY A 35 -12.80 8.93 0.80
N GLU A 36 -14.08 9.31 0.91
CA GLU A 36 -14.54 10.53 1.59
C GLU A 36 -13.93 10.71 2.99
N PRO A 37 -14.02 9.74 3.92
CA PRO A 37 -13.47 9.92 5.27
C PRO A 37 -11.94 9.99 5.30
N LYS A 38 -11.25 9.62 4.20
CA LYS A 38 -9.79 9.62 4.06
C LYS A 38 -9.25 10.85 3.35
N LEU A 39 -10.12 11.73 2.82
CA LEU A 39 -9.70 12.90 2.03
C LEU A 39 -8.70 13.80 2.75
N VAL A 40 -8.77 13.83 4.08
CA VAL A 40 -7.71 14.34 4.96
C VAL A 40 -7.09 13.15 5.69
N PRO A 41 -5.95 12.60 5.22
CA PRO A 41 -5.29 11.47 5.85
C PRO A 41 -4.94 11.75 7.31
N ASN A 42 -5.41 10.86 8.20
CA ASN A 42 -5.00 10.86 9.61
C ASN A 42 -3.68 10.09 9.79
N ASP A 43 -3.10 10.18 10.98
CA ASP A 43 -1.81 9.57 11.29
C ASP A 43 -1.82 8.05 11.09
N TRP A 44 -2.92 7.37 11.42
CA TRP A 44 -3.04 5.92 11.19
C TRP A 44 -2.90 5.57 9.70
N PHE A 45 -3.56 6.30 8.81
CA PHE A 45 -3.51 6.01 7.37
C PHE A 45 -2.14 6.34 6.77
N ILE A 46 -1.55 7.45 7.20
CA ILE A 46 -0.18 7.83 6.82
C ILE A 46 0.82 6.75 7.26
N ASN A 47 0.67 6.23 8.49
CA ASN A 47 1.50 5.14 8.99
C ASN A 47 1.29 3.84 8.22
N GLN A 48 0.05 3.50 7.85
CA GLN A 48 -0.24 2.33 7.01
C GLN A 48 0.48 2.41 5.66
N VAL A 49 0.45 3.58 5.02
CA VAL A 49 1.14 3.84 3.74
C VAL A 49 2.68 3.77 3.92
N ALA A 50 3.21 4.28 5.03
CA ALA A 50 4.63 4.16 5.38
C ALA A 50 5.06 2.70 5.61
N ASP A 51 4.28 1.93 6.35
CA ASP A 51 4.53 0.51 6.66
C ASP A 51 4.52 -0.36 5.38
N LEU A 52 3.83 0.10 4.34
CA LEU A 52 3.83 -0.48 2.98
C LEU A 52 5.09 -0.16 2.16
N GLY A 53 5.96 0.72 2.64
CA GLY A 53 7.20 1.11 1.98
C GLY A 53 7.11 2.39 1.13
N PHE A 54 5.96 3.08 1.10
CA PHE A 54 5.79 4.35 0.40
C PHE A 54 6.35 5.53 1.21
N VAL A 55 7.68 5.53 1.41
CA VAL A 55 8.36 6.50 2.30
C VAL A 55 8.89 7.71 1.53
N TRP A 56 9.34 7.53 0.29
CA TRP A 56 9.84 8.61 -0.56
C TRP A 56 8.83 8.95 -1.66
N PRO A 57 8.45 10.22 -1.93
CA PRO A 57 9.00 11.46 -1.34
C PRO A 57 8.60 11.72 0.13
N THR A 58 7.34 11.48 0.51
CA THR A 58 6.88 11.43 1.91
C THR A 58 5.67 10.49 2.02
N PRO A 59 5.46 9.79 3.15
CA PRO A 59 4.25 8.98 3.36
C PRO A 59 2.96 9.80 3.32
N VAL A 60 3.02 11.06 3.76
CA VAL A 60 1.88 11.99 3.73
C VAL A 60 1.41 12.20 2.30
N LEU A 61 2.32 12.51 1.36
CA LEU A 61 1.98 12.68 -0.05
C LEU A 61 1.30 11.43 -0.62
N TRP A 62 1.84 10.26 -0.34
CA TRP A 62 1.27 9.00 -0.81
C TRP A 62 -0.10 8.71 -0.21
N ALA A 63 -0.31 9.02 1.07
CA ALA A 63 -1.62 8.90 1.71
C ALA A 63 -2.65 9.85 1.05
N TRP A 64 -2.27 11.10 0.75
CA TRP A 64 -3.13 12.02 0.02
C TRP A 64 -3.46 11.50 -1.38
N LEU A 65 -2.48 11.00 -2.13
CA LEU A 65 -2.69 10.42 -3.46
C LEU A 65 -3.60 9.18 -3.41
N ALA A 66 -3.43 8.32 -2.41
CA ALA A 66 -4.24 7.13 -2.22
C ALA A 66 -5.69 7.48 -1.84
N ALA A 67 -5.90 8.45 -0.95
CA ALA A 67 -7.23 8.90 -0.54
C ALA A 67 -8.01 9.58 -1.67
N TRP A 68 -7.37 10.55 -2.34
CA TRP A 68 -7.99 11.23 -3.49
C TRP A 68 -8.13 10.31 -4.70
N GLY A 69 -7.22 9.35 -4.87
CA GLY A 69 -7.34 8.30 -5.86
C GLY A 69 -8.58 7.44 -5.64
N GLU A 70 -8.83 6.99 -4.40
CA GLU A 70 -10.07 6.28 -4.04
C GLU A 70 -11.32 7.11 -4.34
N PHE A 71 -11.35 8.36 -3.87
CA PHE A 71 -12.52 9.21 -3.99
C PHE A 71 -12.82 9.64 -5.43
N ILE A 72 -11.83 10.23 -6.12
CA ILE A 72 -11.98 10.67 -7.51
C ILE A 72 -12.17 9.46 -8.43
N GLY A 73 -11.41 8.39 -8.20
CA GLY A 73 -11.54 7.14 -8.95
C GLY A 73 -12.96 6.56 -8.84
N GLY A 74 -13.53 6.53 -7.63
CA GLY A 74 -14.91 6.13 -7.39
C GLY A 74 -15.92 7.01 -8.14
N PHE A 75 -15.74 8.34 -8.10
CA PHE A 75 -16.62 9.28 -8.79
C PHE A 75 -16.57 9.13 -10.32
N LEU A 76 -15.37 8.92 -10.87
CA LEU A 76 -15.17 8.62 -12.29
C LEU A 76 -15.86 7.32 -12.69
N LEU A 77 -15.80 6.28 -11.85
CA LEU A 77 -16.54 5.04 -12.07
C LEU A 77 -18.06 5.23 -12.04
N LEU A 78 -18.59 6.03 -11.11
CA LEU A 78 -20.04 6.33 -11.04
C LEU A 78 -20.54 6.90 -12.37
N LEU A 79 -19.87 7.96 -12.84
CA LEU A 79 -20.17 8.60 -14.12
C LEU A 79 -19.87 7.71 -15.32
N GLY A 80 -19.00 6.71 -15.16
CA GLY A 80 -18.46 5.94 -16.28
C GLY A 80 -17.61 6.82 -17.19
N LEU A 81 -16.79 7.70 -16.60
CA LEU A 81 -15.88 8.60 -17.29
C LEU A 81 -14.44 8.12 -17.05
N ALA A 82 -13.63 8.01 -18.11
CA ALA A 82 -12.27 7.47 -18.06
C ALA A 82 -12.21 6.12 -17.32
N THR A 83 -13.22 5.26 -17.51
CA THR A 83 -13.52 4.11 -16.65
C THR A 83 -12.34 3.14 -16.53
N ARG A 84 -11.63 2.89 -17.63
CA ARG A 84 -10.47 1.97 -17.63
C ARG A 84 -9.30 2.53 -16.82
N TRP A 85 -9.08 3.85 -16.86
CA TRP A 85 -8.02 4.50 -16.12
C TRP A 85 -8.34 4.58 -14.63
N ALA A 86 -9.57 4.95 -14.27
CA ALA A 86 -10.04 4.93 -12.89
C ALA A 86 -9.97 3.51 -12.29
N ALA A 87 -10.46 2.50 -13.03
CA ALA A 87 -10.39 1.12 -12.59
C ALA A 87 -8.94 0.62 -12.46
N PHE A 88 -8.03 1.03 -13.34
CA PHE A 88 -6.61 0.66 -13.23
C PHE A 88 -5.95 1.20 -11.96
N GLN A 89 -6.15 2.49 -11.65
CA GLN A 89 -5.61 3.09 -10.44
C GLN A 89 -6.17 2.41 -9.18
N LEU A 90 -7.48 2.17 -9.14
CA LEU A 90 -8.13 1.48 -8.02
C LEU A 90 -7.64 0.03 -7.91
N ALA A 91 -7.54 -0.70 -9.02
CA ALA A 91 -6.99 -2.06 -9.02
C ALA A 91 -5.57 -2.10 -8.45
N PHE A 92 -4.71 -1.15 -8.82
CA PHE A 92 -3.36 -1.07 -8.26
C PHE A 92 -3.38 -0.89 -6.74
N GLN A 93 -4.18 0.03 -6.22
CA GLN A 93 -4.28 0.29 -4.79
C GLN A 93 -4.78 -0.93 -4.01
N PHE A 94 -5.85 -1.56 -4.49
CA PHE A 94 -6.42 -2.74 -3.86
C PHE A 94 -5.55 -3.98 -4.02
N PHE A 95 -4.72 -4.07 -5.07
CA PHE A 95 -3.69 -5.10 -5.18
C PHE A 95 -2.66 -4.96 -4.05
N VAL A 96 -2.13 -3.75 -3.83
CA VAL A 96 -1.16 -3.51 -2.75
C VAL A 96 -1.75 -3.87 -1.40
N ILE A 97 -2.97 -3.42 -1.11
CA ILE A 97 -3.61 -3.68 0.19
C ILE A 97 -3.94 -5.17 0.36
N ALA A 98 -4.52 -5.80 -0.66
CA ALA A 98 -5.00 -7.18 -0.56
C ALA A 98 -3.87 -8.23 -0.52
N PHE A 99 -2.76 -7.99 -1.22
CA PHE A 99 -1.71 -9.00 -1.41
C PHE A 99 -0.38 -8.65 -0.73
N LEU A 100 -0.07 -7.38 -0.51
CA LEU A 100 1.22 -6.97 0.08
C LEU A 100 1.11 -6.55 1.55
N TRP A 101 -0.07 -6.07 1.99
CA TRP A 101 -0.26 -5.62 3.37
C TRP A 101 -0.76 -6.72 4.31
N TYR A 102 -1.78 -7.47 3.91
CA TYR A 102 -2.46 -8.42 4.79
C TYR A 102 -1.60 -9.67 5.03
N ASP A 103 -1.31 -10.01 6.29
CA ASP A 103 -0.36 -11.07 6.67
C ASP A 103 -0.82 -12.52 6.36
N LYS A 104 -2.02 -12.72 5.78
CA LYS A 104 -2.52 -14.03 5.33
C LYS A 104 -3.35 -13.91 4.04
N PRO A 105 -2.71 -13.68 2.88
CA PRO A 105 -3.42 -13.64 1.61
C PRO A 105 -3.71 -15.08 1.16
N ASP A 106 -4.73 -15.71 1.74
CA ASP A 106 -5.25 -16.97 1.18
C ASP A 106 -6.20 -16.64 0.04
N PHE A 107 -5.97 -17.25 -1.13
CA PHE A 107 -6.56 -16.80 -2.40
C PHE A 107 -8.03 -17.21 -2.55
N PHE A 108 -8.48 -18.24 -1.81
CA PHE A 108 -9.80 -18.84 -1.98
C PHE A 108 -10.62 -18.97 -0.69
N THR A 109 -9.99 -18.95 0.48
CA THR A 109 -10.65 -19.27 1.77
C THR A 109 -10.72 -18.09 2.74
N GLY A 110 -9.89 -17.06 2.54
CA GLY A 110 -9.89 -15.83 3.31
C GLY A 110 -10.59 -14.71 2.56
N VAL A 111 -11.91 -14.76 2.42
CA VAL A 111 -12.68 -13.79 1.63
C VAL A 111 -12.51 -12.37 2.20
N TYR A 112 -11.56 -11.61 1.65
CA TYR A 112 -11.32 -10.22 1.98
C TYR A 112 -12.00 -9.34 0.95
N VAL A 113 -12.81 -8.39 1.43
CA VAL A 113 -13.51 -7.40 0.57
C VAL A 113 -12.56 -6.70 -0.40
N GLN A 114 -11.30 -6.51 -0.01
CA GLN A 114 -10.25 -5.89 -0.82
C GLN A 114 -9.88 -6.72 -2.06
N GLN A 115 -9.87 -8.06 -1.96
CA GLN A 115 -9.59 -8.94 -3.10
C GLN A 115 -10.76 -8.94 -4.09
N GLU A 116 -12.00 -8.95 -3.60
CA GLU A 116 -13.20 -8.85 -4.43
C GLU A 116 -13.25 -7.50 -5.17
N LEU A 117 -12.92 -6.41 -4.48
CA LEU A 117 -12.79 -5.09 -5.11
C LEU A 117 -11.71 -5.08 -6.18
N PHE A 118 -10.53 -5.64 -5.91
CA PHE A 118 -9.46 -5.79 -6.90
C PHE A 118 -9.95 -6.49 -8.16
N TRP A 119 -10.58 -7.67 -8.03
CA TRP A 119 -11.10 -8.41 -9.19
C TRP A 119 -12.25 -7.69 -9.89
N GLY A 120 -13.10 -6.97 -9.15
CA GLY A 120 -14.11 -6.10 -9.71
C GLY A 120 -13.52 -4.98 -10.58
N PHE A 121 -12.43 -4.37 -10.15
CA PHE A 121 -11.72 -3.37 -10.97
C PHE A 121 -11.02 -4.00 -12.17
N VAL A 122 -10.40 -5.18 -12.03
CA VAL A 122 -9.83 -5.94 -13.17
C VAL A 122 -10.91 -6.24 -14.21
N LEU A 123 -12.11 -6.63 -13.78
CA LEU A 123 -13.26 -6.81 -14.67
C LEU A 123 -13.58 -5.50 -15.40
N LEU A 124 -13.64 -4.35 -14.72
CA LEU A 124 -13.90 -3.04 -15.36
C LEU A 124 -12.78 -2.59 -16.31
N ILE A 125 -11.52 -2.94 -16.01
CA ILE A 125 -10.40 -2.71 -16.93
C ILE A 125 -10.60 -3.52 -18.21
N ALA A 126 -10.98 -4.79 -18.12
CA ALA A 126 -11.20 -5.64 -19.30
C ALA A 126 -12.45 -5.20 -20.08
N THR A 127 -13.56 -5.04 -19.35
CA THR A 127 -14.89 -4.83 -19.91
C THR A 127 -15.15 -3.40 -20.37
N GLY A 128 -14.50 -2.41 -19.75
CA GLY A 128 -14.72 -0.98 -19.98
C GLY A 128 -16.00 -0.45 -19.33
N ALA A 129 -16.41 0.74 -19.78
CA ALA A 129 -17.49 1.51 -19.16
C ALA A 129 -18.90 0.96 -19.40
N GLY A 130 -19.12 0.19 -20.47
CA GLY A 130 -20.45 -0.26 -20.88
C GLY A 130 -21.28 0.83 -21.59
N ARG A 131 -22.46 0.44 -22.11
CA ARG A 131 -23.30 1.34 -22.92
C ARG A 131 -23.85 2.56 -22.18
N TRP A 132 -24.10 2.42 -20.87
CA TRP A 132 -24.64 3.49 -20.03
C TRP A 132 -23.52 4.17 -19.25
N SER A 133 -22.69 4.94 -19.95
CA SER A 133 -21.53 5.63 -19.40
C SER A 133 -21.32 6.97 -20.09
N LEU A 134 -20.64 7.90 -19.44
CA LEU A 134 -20.19 9.13 -20.11
C LEU A 134 -19.16 8.81 -21.21
N ASP A 135 -18.33 7.78 -21.04
CA ASP A 135 -17.37 7.31 -22.04
C ASP A 135 -18.05 6.88 -23.35
N SER A 136 -19.16 6.15 -23.29
CA SER A 136 -19.92 5.72 -24.48
C SER A 136 -20.67 6.90 -25.10
N TRP A 137 -21.24 7.78 -24.28
CA TRP A 137 -21.93 8.99 -24.74
C TRP A 137 -20.98 9.94 -25.49
N LEU A 138 -19.76 10.15 -24.98
CA LEU A 138 -18.73 10.96 -25.64
C LEU A 138 -18.24 10.34 -26.96
N GLN A 139 -18.12 9.01 -27.02
CA GLN A 139 -17.74 8.30 -28.24
C GLN A 139 -18.84 8.35 -29.31
N GLY A 140 -20.10 8.24 -28.92
CA GLY A 140 -21.25 8.32 -29.84
C GLY A 140 -21.44 9.70 -30.47
N ARG A 141 -20.88 10.76 -29.87
CA ARG A 141 -20.93 12.14 -30.36
C ARG A 141 -19.77 12.54 -31.28
N ASN A 142 -18.90 11.61 -31.67
CA ASN A 142 -17.69 11.87 -32.47
C ASN A 142 -16.71 12.93 -31.90
N LEU A 143 -16.90 13.39 -30.65
CA LEU A 143 -16.08 14.44 -30.05
C LEU A 143 -14.62 14.01 -29.83
N LEU A 144 -14.38 12.71 -29.68
CA LEU A 144 -13.05 12.13 -29.44
C LEU A 144 -12.43 11.51 -30.70
N THR A 145 -13.16 11.40 -31.82
CA THR A 145 -12.69 10.80 -33.07
C THR A 145 -11.53 11.56 -33.73
N PRO A 146 -11.54 12.92 -33.82
CA PRO A 146 -10.41 13.67 -34.36
C PRO A 146 -9.18 13.60 -33.45
N VAL A 147 -9.38 13.68 -32.13
CA VAL A 147 -8.30 13.59 -31.13
C VAL A 147 -7.67 12.19 -31.09
N ARG A 148 -8.49 11.13 -31.14
CA ARG A 148 -8.02 9.73 -31.21
C ARG A 148 -7.25 9.44 -32.50
N LYS A 149 -7.68 9.94 -33.66
CA LYS A 149 -6.90 9.82 -34.90
C LYS A 149 -5.56 10.55 -34.80
N ALA A 150 -5.56 11.78 -34.29
CA ALA A 150 -4.33 12.56 -34.12
C ALA A 150 -3.34 11.90 -33.14
N ILE A 151 -3.84 11.33 -32.03
CA ILE A 151 -3.02 10.60 -31.06
C ILE A 151 -2.59 9.24 -31.62
N ALA A 152 -3.47 8.48 -32.28
CA ALA A 152 -3.11 7.17 -32.85
C ALA A 152 -2.03 7.30 -33.95
N THR A 153 -2.06 8.36 -34.76
CA THR A 153 -1.00 8.64 -35.74
C THR A 153 0.32 9.02 -35.06
N LYS A 154 0.30 9.77 -33.95
CA LYS A 154 1.51 10.11 -33.18
C LYS A 154 2.05 8.92 -32.38
N VAL A 155 1.16 8.08 -31.85
CA VAL A 155 1.50 6.85 -31.12
C VAL A 155 2.08 5.81 -32.07
N ALA A 156 1.55 5.62 -33.29
CA ALA A 156 2.11 4.68 -34.27
C ALA A 156 3.57 5.00 -34.67
N VAL A 157 4.01 6.24 -34.55
CA VAL A 157 5.42 6.66 -34.76
C VAL A 157 6.22 6.67 -33.44
N GLY A 158 5.56 6.68 -32.27
CA GLY A 158 6.19 6.77 -30.95
C GLY A 158 6.16 5.50 -30.08
N THR A 159 5.37 4.46 -30.40
CA THR A 159 5.23 3.25 -29.55
C THR A 159 6.30 2.18 -29.74
N ALA A 160 7.34 2.44 -30.51
CA ALA A 160 8.59 1.68 -30.35
C ALA A 160 9.42 2.17 -29.14
N ALA A 161 9.09 3.31 -28.52
CA ALA A 161 9.95 3.96 -27.52
C ALA A 161 9.33 4.15 -26.11
N VAL A 162 8.06 3.83 -25.87
CA VAL A 162 7.40 4.12 -24.57
C VAL A 162 7.02 2.86 -23.76
N VAL A 163 7.25 1.67 -24.29
CA VAL A 163 7.13 0.41 -23.51
C VAL A 163 8.44 0.05 -22.77
N LEU A 164 9.49 0.89 -22.86
CA LEU A 164 10.81 0.60 -22.27
C LEU A 164 11.39 1.71 -21.35
N VAL A 165 10.57 2.56 -20.73
CA VAL A 165 11.07 3.63 -19.82
C VAL A 165 10.37 3.65 -18.44
N GLY A 166 9.59 2.63 -18.09
CA GLY A 166 9.09 2.45 -16.71
C GLY A 166 9.96 1.55 -15.82
N VAL A 167 11.03 0.97 -16.37
CA VAL A 167 11.95 0.05 -15.68
C VAL A 167 13.37 0.34 -16.17
N LEU A 168 13.96 1.43 -15.66
CA LEU A 168 15.39 1.61 -15.34
C LEU A 168 15.67 3.11 -15.23
N ALA A 169 15.81 3.60 -13.99
CA ALA A 169 16.94 4.44 -13.55
C ALA A 169 16.58 5.17 -12.24
N THR A 170 16.65 4.45 -11.13
CA THR A 170 17.29 5.01 -9.93
C THR A 170 18.26 3.95 -9.40
N SER A 171 19.49 4.04 -9.90
CA SER A 171 20.74 3.58 -9.30
C SER A 171 20.92 2.08 -8.95
N PRO A 172 21.86 1.36 -9.60
CA PRO A 172 22.44 0.15 -9.01
C PRO A 172 23.48 0.59 -7.97
N ALA A 173 23.04 1.04 -6.79
CA ALA A 173 23.94 1.30 -5.66
C ALA A 173 23.18 1.46 -4.34
N VAL A 174 22.43 0.45 -3.92
CA VAL A 174 22.38 0.11 -2.50
C VAL A 174 22.41 -1.41 -2.40
N ALA A 175 23.57 -1.99 -2.70
CA ALA A 175 24.01 -3.14 -1.93
C ALA A 175 24.23 -2.64 -0.50
N GLY A 176 23.13 -2.36 0.20
CA GLY A 176 23.14 -2.32 1.65
C GLY A 176 23.58 -3.70 2.05
N LEU A 177 24.72 -3.78 2.72
CA LEU A 177 25.26 -4.99 3.30
C LEU A 177 24.10 -5.65 4.07
N VAL A 178 23.44 -6.66 3.47
CA VAL A 178 22.41 -7.44 4.17
C VAL A 178 23.20 -8.31 5.12
N MET A 179 23.63 -7.70 6.22
CA MET A 179 24.21 -8.40 7.34
C MET A 179 23.15 -9.38 7.83
N GLY A 180 23.57 -10.61 8.11
CA GLY A 180 22.67 -11.69 8.49
C GLY A 180 21.77 -11.32 9.69
N PRO A 181 20.72 -12.11 9.94
CA PRO A 181 19.82 -11.86 11.06
C PRO A 181 20.61 -11.76 12.37
N ILE A 182 20.35 -10.71 13.16
CA ILE A 182 20.95 -10.58 14.49
C ILE A 182 20.04 -11.29 15.48
N HIS A 183 20.63 -12.17 16.28
CA HIS A 183 19.96 -12.87 17.37
C HIS A 183 20.59 -12.45 18.68
N SER A 184 19.77 -12.10 19.68
CA SER A 184 20.27 -11.66 20.98
C SER A 184 19.28 -11.98 22.10
N ASP A 185 19.80 -12.48 23.22
CA ASP A 185 19.08 -12.52 24.49
C ASP A 185 19.38 -11.19 25.21
N LEU A 186 18.44 -10.25 25.11
CA LEU A 186 18.58 -8.86 25.49
C LEU A 186 18.06 -8.63 26.91
N PHE A 187 18.93 -8.11 27.78
CA PHE A 187 18.59 -7.77 29.16
C PHE A 187 18.43 -6.26 29.34
N ILE A 188 17.27 -5.82 29.80
CA ILE A 188 16.99 -4.39 30.01
C ILE A 188 16.78 -4.15 31.51
N GLU A 189 17.64 -3.31 32.09
CA GLU A 189 17.55 -2.96 33.50
C GLU A 189 16.26 -2.20 33.84
N PRO A 190 15.82 -2.22 35.11
CA PRO A 190 14.69 -1.44 35.57
C PRO A 190 14.81 0.04 35.18
N GLY A 191 13.75 0.60 34.60
CA GLY A 191 13.70 2.00 34.21
C GLY A 191 14.70 2.42 33.12
N LYS A 192 15.23 1.46 32.36
CA LYS A 192 16.07 1.71 31.18
C LYS A 192 15.33 1.33 29.91
N GLN A 193 15.79 1.89 28.80
CA GLN A 193 15.35 1.51 27.47
C GLN A 193 16.55 1.10 26.61
N PHE A 194 16.35 0.05 25.82
CA PHE A 194 17.28 -0.34 24.77
C PHE A 194 16.82 0.26 23.45
N VAL A 195 17.77 0.88 22.75
CA VAL A 195 17.50 1.72 21.59
C VAL A 195 18.30 1.17 20.43
N LEU A 196 17.61 0.82 19.34
CA LEU A 196 18.24 0.30 18.13
C LEU A 196 17.80 1.04 16.87
N GLY A 197 18.76 1.29 15.99
CA GLY A 197 18.55 2.01 14.73
C GLY A 197 18.58 3.53 14.87
N GLY A 198 18.15 4.23 13.81
CA GLY A 198 18.18 5.68 13.65
C GLY A 198 19.07 6.16 12.50
N GLY A 199 20.02 5.33 12.04
CA GLY A 199 20.96 5.67 10.97
C GLY A 199 20.88 4.78 9.72
N GLN A 200 20.07 3.72 9.75
CA GLN A 200 19.96 2.74 8.67
C GLN A 200 19.17 3.30 7.48
N ARG A 201 19.54 2.89 6.27
CA ARG A 201 18.92 3.36 5.01
C ARG A 201 17.67 2.56 4.64
N GLY A 202 17.60 1.30 5.08
CA GLY A 202 16.48 0.41 4.85
C GLY A 202 15.60 0.21 6.08
N ALA A 203 14.42 -0.37 5.88
CA ALA A 203 13.56 -0.81 6.97
C ALA A 203 14.15 -2.05 7.67
N PHE A 204 13.78 -2.25 8.94
CA PHE A 204 14.14 -3.44 9.69
C PHE A 204 12.95 -3.97 10.49
N LYS A 205 13.03 -5.23 10.91
CA LYS A 205 12.00 -5.91 11.68
C LYS A 205 12.60 -6.42 12.98
N VAL A 206 11.86 -6.29 14.07
CA VAL A 206 12.20 -6.83 15.38
C VAL A 206 11.14 -7.88 15.73
N ALA A 207 11.53 -9.14 15.67
CA ALA A 207 10.75 -10.23 16.24
C ALA A 207 11.26 -10.49 17.66
N ALA A 208 10.39 -10.34 18.66
CA ALA A 208 10.77 -10.48 20.05
C ALA A 208 9.84 -11.45 20.79
N ILE A 209 10.41 -12.20 21.73
CA ILE A 209 9.69 -13.01 22.71
C ILE A 209 10.05 -12.48 24.09
N ASN A 210 9.06 -12.02 24.84
CA ASN A 210 9.28 -11.57 26.21
C ASN A 210 9.47 -12.79 27.13
N LYS A 211 10.71 -13.08 27.52
CA LYS A 211 11.06 -14.17 28.43
C LYS A 211 10.98 -13.78 29.91
N SER A 212 10.63 -12.52 30.21
CA SER A 212 10.57 -12.00 31.57
C SER A 212 9.18 -12.12 32.18
N LYS A 213 9.10 -11.82 33.48
CA LYS A 213 7.83 -11.75 34.24
C LYS A 213 7.19 -10.37 34.20
N VAL A 214 7.79 -9.42 33.48
CA VAL A 214 7.35 -8.02 33.41
C VAL A 214 6.96 -7.65 31.99
N ALA A 215 6.04 -6.68 31.85
CA ALA A 215 5.65 -6.18 30.54
C ALA A 215 6.75 -5.30 29.94
N ILE A 216 6.87 -5.32 28.61
CA ILE A 216 7.87 -4.54 27.89
C ILE A 216 7.16 -3.71 26.83
N GLU A 217 7.38 -2.42 26.88
CA GLU A 217 6.81 -1.48 25.93
C GLU A 217 7.75 -1.34 24.73
N ILE A 218 7.20 -1.41 23.53
CA ILE A 218 7.93 -1.20 22.29
C ILE A 218 7.40 0.08 21.66
N LYS A 219 8.29 1.04 21.49
CA LYS A 219 8.01 2.36 20.93
C LYS A 219 8.87 2.58 19.68
N GLU A 220 8.43 3.49 18.83
CA GLU A 220 9.16 3.94 17.65
C GLU A 220 9.44 5.44 17.77
N ARG A 221 10.69 5.82 17.49
CA ARG A 221 11.13 7.21 17.36
C ARG A 221 11.53 7.43 15.91
N PRO A 222 10.65 7.97 15.05
CA PRO A 222 10.96 8.23 13.64
C PRO A 222 12.02 9.31 13.47
N LEU A 223 12.64 9.36 12.28
CA LEU A 223 13.64 10.39 11.92
C LEU A 223 13.09 11.83 12.03
N GLY A 224 11.78 12.01 11.90
CA GLY A 224 11.08 13.30 12.04
C GLY A 224 10.76 13.72 13.48
N GLY A 225 11.19 12.95 14.48
CA GLY A 225 10.93 13.22 15.90
C GLY A 225 9.63 12.59 16.43
N GLY A 226 9.40 12.75 17.73
CA GLY A 226 8.30 12.09 18.46
C GLY A 226 8.65 10.67 18.93
N ILE A 227 7.92 10.17 19.93
CA ILE A 227 8.01 8.79 20.41
C ILE A 227 6.59 8.23 20.42
N PHE A 228 6.35 7.17 19.67
CA PHE A 228 5.03 6.58 19.48
C PHE A 228 5.01 5.16 20.04
N GLY A 229 3.99 4.82 20.83
CA GLY A 229 3.78 3.45 21.28
C GLY A 229 3.36 2.56 20.12
N ARG A 230 4.06 1.43 19.92
CA ARG A 230 3.77 0.46 18.86
C ARG A 230 3.15 -0.82 19.41
N ALA A 231 3.67 -1.35 20.52
CA ALA A 231 3.15 -2.56 21.16
C ALA A 231 3.54 -2.63 22.64
N THR A 232 2.82 -3.43 23.42
CA THR A 232 3.26 -3.90 24.74
C THR A 232 3.28 -5.41 24.73
N LEU A 233 4.42 -6.02 25.05
CA LEU A 233 4.57 -7.46 25.15
C LEU A 233 4.38 -7.89 26.60
N ALA A 234 3.30 -8.60 26.88
CA ALA A 234 3.09 -9.26 28.16
C ALA A 234 4.12 -10.39 28.39
N PRO A 235 4.32 -10.86 29.63
CA PRO A 235 5.16 -12.02 29.93
C PRO A 235 4.83 -13.23 29.04
N GLY A 236 5.84 -13.80 28.39
CA GLY A 236 5.69 -14.94 27.47
C GLY A 236 5.16 -14.58 26.07
N GLN A 237 4.74 -13.33 25.83
CA GLN A 237 4.16 -12.92 24.55
C GLN A 237 5.23 -12.74 23.48
N LYS A 238 4.91 -13.19 22.27
CA LYS A 238 5.68 -12.94 21.05
C LYS A 238 5.07 -11.79 20.26
N GLY A 239 5.92 -10.93 19.73
CA GLY A 239 5.52 -9.87 18.81
C GLY A 239 6.51 -9.69 17.67
N VAL A 240 6.02 -9.19 16.55
CA VAL A 240 6.86 -8.79 15.41
C VAL A 240 6.47 -7.37 15.04
N ILE A 241 7.43 -6.44 15.11
CA ILE A 241 7.22 -5.04 14.78
C ILE A 241 8.17 -4.65 13.65
N ARG A 242 7.66 -3.89 12.69
CA ARG A 242 8.43 -3.34 11.57
C ARG A 242 8.72 -1.87 11.85
N PHE A 243 9.93 -1.43 11.53
CA PHE A 243 10.42 -0.08 11.72
C PHE A 243 10.92 0.45 10.39
N ALA A 244 10.59 1.71 10.08
CA ALA A 244 10.96 2.33 8.83
C ALA A 244 12.48 2.65 8.77
N ALA A 245 12.96 2.98 7.57
CA ALA A 245 14.31 3.52 7.39
C ALA A 245 14.53 4.77 8.26
N GLY A 246 15.71 4.90 8.85
CA GLY A 246 16.05 6.00 9.76
C GLY A 246 15.26 6.05 11.07
N SER A 247 14.35 5.12 11.33
CA SER A 247 13.59 5.08 12.58
C SER A 247 14.35 4.30 13.66
N THR A 248 14.09 4.65 14.91
CA THR A 248 14.68 3.99 16.07
C THR A 248 13.62 3.19 16.81
N ALA A 249 13.88 1.90 17.03
CA ALA A 249 13.07 1.10 17.94
C ALA A 249 13.54 1.32 19.37
N VAL A 250 12.60 1.57 20.27
CA VAL A 250 12.84 1.82 21.69
C VAL A 250 12.11 0.72 22.47
N LEU A 251 12.87 -0.21 23.03
CA LEU A 251 12.37 -1.26 23.90
C LEU A 251 12.54 -0.81 25.34
N LEU A 252 11.42 -0.53 26.00
CA LEU A 252 11.38 0.05 27.31
C LEU A 252 10.96 -0.98 28.35
N ASN A 253 11.74 -1.05 29.44
CA ASN A 253 11.34 -1.76 30.65
C ASN A 253 10.79 -0.74 31.69
N PRO A 254 9.47 -0.56 31.79
CA PRO A 254 8.87 0.37 32.75
C PRO A 254 8.84 -0.19 34.19
N SER A 255 9.25 -1.44 34.40
CA SER A 255 9.12 -2.11 35.69
C SER A 255 10.33 -1.89 36.61
N THR A 256 10.18 -2.32 37.87
CA THR A 256 11.24 -2.31 38.88
C THR A 256 12.14 -3.55 38.84
N SER A 257 11.86 -4.52 37.95
CA SER A 257 12.61 -5.77 37.81
C SER A 257 13.29 -5.84 36.44
N ARG A 258 14.45 -6.51 36.36
CA ARG A 258 15.18 -6.68 35.10
C ARG A 258 14.32 -7.48 34.10
N ALA A 259 14.25 -6.99 32.86
CA ALA A 259 13.57 -7.65 31.76
C ALA A 259 14.55 -8.46 30.90
N ASN A 260 14.04 -9.49 30.23
CA ASN A 260 14.75 -10.34 29.27
C ASN A 260 13.87 -10.54 28.03
N LEU A 261 14.43 -10.25 26.85
CA LEU A 261 13.81 -10.56 25.56
C LEU A 261 14.74 -11.41 24.70
N ASP A 262 14.15 -12.41 24.08
CA ASP A 262 14.78 -13.04 22.92
C ASP A 262 14.42 -12.24 21.67
N VAL A 263 15.42 -11.67 21.00
CA VAL A 263 15.22 -10.76 19.87
C VAL A 263 15.90 -11.31 18.63
N LYS A 264 15.14 -11.34 17.53
CA LYS A 264 15.63 -11.58 16.18
C LYS A 264 15.37 -10.35 15.31
N ILE A 265 16.44 -9.76 14.79
CA ILE A 265 16.40 -8.58 13.92
C ILE A 265 16.69 -9.00 12.48
N THR A 266 15.86 -8.55 11.54
CA THR A 266 16.02 -8.80 10.09
C THR A 266 15.81 -7.53 9.27
N GLY A 267 16.30 -7.48 8.03
CA GLY A 267 16.24 -6.30 7.16
C GLY A 267 17.59 -5.57 7.11
N ASP A 268 17.57 -4.24 7.16
CA ASP A 268 18.80 -3.45 7.29
C ASP A 268 19.31 -3.50 8.74
N THR A 269 20.28 -4.37 8.98
CA THR A 269 20.87 -4.64 10.29
C THR A 269 22.08 -3.77 10.60
N ASN A 270 22.39 -2.76 9.77
CA ASN A 270 23.38 -1.73 10.08
C ASN A 270 22.82 -0.72 11.10
N LEU A 271 22.58 -1.20 12.32
CA LEU A 271 21.86 -0.49 13.36
C LEU A 271 22.82 -0.08 14.47
N SER A 272 22.74 1.18 14.92
CA SER A 272 23.31 1.57 16.21
C SER A 272 22.52 0.91 17.34
N MET A 273 23.20 0.49 18.40
CA MET A 273 22.59 -0.14 19.57
C MET A 273 23.11 0.52 20.84
N THR A 274 22.21 1.02 21.69
CA THR A 274 22.61 1.69 22.94
C THR A 274 21.55 1.54 24.03
N TYR A 275 21.96 1.78 25.28
CA TYR A 275 21.04 1.92 26.40
C TYR A 275 20.86 3.40 26.74
N GLU A 276 19.61 3.82 26.88
CA GLU A 276 19.25 5.15 27.34
C GLU A 276 18.52 5.06 28.70
N PRO A 277 18.66 6.06 29.58
CA PRO A 277 17.76 6.22 30.71
C PRO A 277 16.35 6.57 30.22
N LEU A 278 15.34 6.23 31.02
CA LEU A 278 14.00 6.80 30.86
C LEU A 278 14.09 8.34 30.92
N LYS A 279 13.55 9.00 29.89
CA LYS A 279 13.31 10.45 29.89
C LYS A 279 11.89 10.73 30.34
#